data_AF-A0A950VJP8-F1
#
_entry.id   AF-A0A950VJP8-F1
#
_cell.length_a   1.000
_cell.length_b   1.000
_cell.length_c   1.000
_cell.angle_alpha   90.00
_cell.angle_beta   90.00
_cell.angle_gamma   90.00
#
_symmetry.space_group_name_H-M   'P 1'
#
loop_
_entity.id
_entity.type
_entity.pdbx_description
1 polymer ?
#
loop_
_entity_poly.entity_id
_entity_poly.type
_entity_poly.pdbx_seq_one_letter_code
_entity_poly.pdbx_strand_id
1 'polypeptide(L)'
;MNEREWVACEDPDQMLRFLQHSGKLSERKARLFACAAVRRVWHLLTDERSQRAVEVAERYTDGEASRKELLTAAEQAYVAVRLAEKVGDANIRAAKMATAYAGVWTMRWLPYRLLEPPVPGKTLSDWPFAGVCLCDLLRDIFGLLPFRSRPTISPSVRAWNDGTVIRLAQAAYQERELP
;
A
#
# COMPACT_ATOMS: atom_id res chain seq x y z
N MET A 1 10.71 -17.59 6.27
CA MET A 1 11.46 -16.37 6.61
C MET A 1 11.46 -16.22 8.11
N ASN A 2 12.62 -16.03 8.74
CA ASN A 2 12.79 -15.66 10.15
C ASN A 2 13.17 -14.17 10.29
N GLU A 3 13.34 -13.68 11.52
CA GLU A 3 13.60 -12.25 11.79
C GLU A 3 14.88 -11.74 11.09
N ARG A 4 15.97 -12.51 11.11
CA ARG A 4 17.24 -12.12 10.46
C ARG A 4 17.11 -12.10 8.94
N GLU A 5 16.46 -13.13 8.39
CA GLU A 5 16.17 -13.22 6.96
C GLU A 5 15.30 -12.06 6.49
N TRP A 6 14.30 -11.63 7.27
CA TRP A 6 13.44 -10.48 6.95
C TRP A 6 14.21 -9.17 6.90
N VAL A 7 15.09 -8.93 7.89
CA VAL A 7 15.91 -7.72 7.92
C VAL A 7 16.87 -7.69 6.74
N ALA A 8 17.49 -8.82 6.38
CA ALA A 8 18.45 -8.91 5.28
C ALA A 8 17.84 -9.09 3.88
N CYS A 9 16.52 -9.32 3.75
CA CYS A 9 15.90 -9.61 2.46
C CYS A 9 15.84 -8.37 1.55
N GLU A 10 16.40 -8.48 0.35
CA GLU A 10 16.36 -7.42 -0.68
C GLU A 10 15.34 -7.71 -1.79
N ASP A 11 14.55 -8.78 -1.64
CA ASP A 11 13.49 -9.16 -2.57
C ASP A 11 12.09 -8.87 -1.99
N PRO A 12 11.41 -7.80 -2.43
CA PRO A 12 10.07 -7.46 -1.94
C PRO A 12 9.01 -8.51 -2.32
N ASP A 13 9.18 -9.26 -3.41
CA ASP A 13 8.26 -10.34 -3.80
C ASP A 13 8.35 -11.50 -2.80
N GLN A 14 9.56 -11.82 -2.34
CA GLN A 14 9.75 -12.84 -1.30
C GLN A 14 9.12 -12.41 0.03
N MET A 15 9.32 -11.14 0.43
CA MET A 15 8.73 -10.58 1.66
C MET A 15 7.20 -10.58 1.62
N LEU A 16 6.59 -10.17 0.50
CA LEU A 16 5.13 -10.17 0.32
C LEU A 16 4.55 -11.58 0.34
N ARG A 17 5.18 -12.54 -0.35
CA ARG A 17 4.77 -13.95 -0.31
C ARG A 17 4.81 -14.48 1.12
N PHE A 18 5.86 -14.19 1.88
CA PHE A 18 5.94 -14.59 3.28
C PHE A 18 4.80 -13.97 4.12
N LEU A 19 4.54 -12.67 3.99
CA LEU A 19 3.47 -11.99 4.74
C LEU A 19 2.08 -12.55 4.41
N GLN A 20 1.85 -12.92 3.14
CA GLN A 20 0.62 -13.54 2.70
C GLN A 20 0.43 -14.94 3.30
N HIS A 21 1.44 -15.83 3.14
CA HIS A 21 1.35 -17.21 3.63
C HIS A 21 1.30 -17.29 5.17
N SER A 22 1.91 -16.33 5.86
CA SER A 22 1.85 -16.24 7.33
C SER A 22 0.54 -15.61 7.86
N GLY A 23 -0.36 -15.16 6.97
CA GLY A 23 -1.60 -14.48 7.34
C GLY A 23 -1.39 -13.11 7.99
N LYS A 24 -0.18 -12.53 7.89
CA LYS A 24 0.17 -11.23 8.50
C LYS A 24 -0.17 -10.06 7.59
N LEU A 25 -0.39 -10.29 6.30
CA LEU A 25 -0.85 -9.30 5.32
C LEU A 25 -2.36 -9.08 5.44
N SER A 26 -2.78 -8.14 6.28
CA SER A 26 -4.19 -7.72 6.29
C SER A 26 -4.51 -6.85 5.07
N GLU A 27 -5.77 -6.81 4.66
CA GLU A 27 -6.21 -5.96 3.54
C GLU A 27 -5.84 -4.48 3.76
N ARG A 28 -5.97 -3.98 5.00
CA ARG A 28 -5.58 -2.61 5.35
C ARG A 28 -4.09 -2.38 5.09
N LYS A 29 -3.22 -3.29 5.54
CA LYS A 29 -1.77 -3.15 5.34
C LYS A 29 -1.36 -3.33 3.88
N ALA A 30 -2.05 -4.20 3.14
CA ALA A 30 -1.85 -4.34 1.70
C ALA A 30 -2.16 -3.01 0.97
N ARG A 31 -3.27 -2.34 1.32
CA ARG A 31 -3.62 -1.02 0.78
C ARG A 31 -2.65 0.09 1.19
N LEU A 32 -2.14 0.09 2.43
CA LEU A 32 -1.11 1.06 2.83
C LEU A 32 0.18 0.87 2.02
N PHE A 33 0.65 -0.37 1.89
CA PHE A 33 1.85 -0.68 1.11
C PHE A 33 1.71 -0.26 -0.34
N ALA A 34 0.56 -0.58 -0.93
CA ALA A 34 0.18 -0.17 -2.27
C ALA A 34 0.28 1.35 -2.48
N CYS A 35 -0.39 2.14 -1.62
CA CYS A 35 -0.39 3.59 -1.73
C CYS A 35 1.02 4.15 -1.55
N ALA A 36 1.76 3.69 -0.53
CA ALA A 36 3.13 4.12 -0.26
C ALA A 36 4.09 3.80 -1.43
N ALA A 37 3.94 2.64 -2.06
CA ALA A 37 4.71 2.28 -3.25
C ALA A 37 4.42 3.23 -4.41
N VAL A 38 3.15 3.55 -4.67
CA VAL A 38 2.76 4.51 -5.73
C VAL A 38 3.27 5.92 -5.41
N ARG A 39 3.24 6.35 -4.14
CA ARG A 39 3.76 7.65 -3.70
C ARG A 39 5.25 7.82 -3.99
N ARG A 40 6.06 6.75 -3.97
CA ARG A 40 7.49 6.82 -4.35
C ARG A 40 7.72 7.20 -5.82
N VAL A 41 6.74 6.95 -6.68
CA VAL A 41 6.79 7.29 -8.10
C VAL A 41 5.75 8.37 -8.45
N TRP A 42 5.32 9.18 -7.48
CA TRP A 42 4.28 10.21 -7.66
C TRP A 42 4.54 11.12 -8.87
N HIS A 43 5.80 11.48 -9.11
CA HIS A 43 6.24 12.30 -10.25
C HIS A 43 5.95 11.68 -11.63
N LEU A 44 5.71 10.37 -11.71
CA LEU A 44 5.33 9.66 -12.93
C LEU A 44 3.81 9.63 -13.15
N LEU A 45 3.01 10.01 -12.14
CA LEU A 45 1.55 10.10 -12.27
C LEU A 45 1.22 11.47 -12.88
N THR A 46 1.25 11.56 -14.20
CA THR A 46 0.99 12.82 -14.94
C THR A 46 -0.50 13.13 -15.10
N ASP A 47 -1.37 12.12 -15.04
CA ASP A 47 -2.83 12.30 -15.10
C ASP A 47 -3.43 12.44 -13.69
N GLU A 48 -4.17 13.52 -13.47
CA GLU A 48 -4.83 13.82 -12.20
C GLU A 48 -5.83 12.73 -11.76
N ARG A 49 -6.40 11.95 -12.69
CA ARG A 49 -7.30 10.84 -12.34
C ARG A 49 -6.52 9.72 -11.65
N SER A 50 -5.28 9.46 -12.06
CA SER A 50 -4.42 8.49 -11.40
C SER A 50 -4.00 8.96 -10.02
N GLN A 51 -3.66 10.25 -9.86
CA GLN A 51 -3.33 10.83 -8.55
C GLN A 51 -4.52 10.76 -7.59
N ARG A 52 -5.71 11.16 -8.04
CA ARG A 52 -6.95 11.10 -7.26
C ARG A 52 -7.29 9.68 -6.80
N ALA A 53 -7.04 8.66 -7.62
CA ALA A 53 -7.29 7.28 -7.21
C ALA A 53 -6.43 6.84 -6.02
N VAL A 54 -5.17 7.30 -5.93
CA VAL A 54 -4.29 7.03 -4.79
C VAL A 54 -4.79 7.74 -3.54
N GLU A 55 -5.15 9.02 -3.65
CA GLU A 55 -5.66 9.81 -2.53
C GLU A 55 -6.96 9.24 -1.95
N VAL A 56 -7.89 8.80 -2.81
CA VAL A 56 -9.12 8.14 -2.38
C VAL A 56 -8.83 6.77 -1.75
N ALA A 57 -7.84 6.02 -2.25
CA ALA A 57 -7.43 4.75 -1.66
C ALA A 57 -6.79 4.93 -0.27
N GLU A 58 -5.99 5.99 -0.07
CA GLU A 58 -5.46 6.37 1.25
C GLU A 58 -6.59 6.69 2.22
N ARG A 59 -7.51 7.58 1.83
CA ARG A 59 -8.69 7.93 2.63
C ARG A 59 -9.57 6.72 2.96
N TYR A 60 -9.80 5.84 1.99
CA TYR A 60 -10.55 4.60 2.22
C TYR A 60 -9.87 3.68 3.25
N THR A 61 -8.53 3.64 3.23
CA THR A 61 -7.73 2.84 4.16
C THR A 61 -7.80 3.36 5.61
N ASP A 62 -8.08 4.65 5.75
CA ASP A 62 -8.32 5.32 7.04
C ASP A 62 -9.81 5.42 7.39
N GLY A 63 -10.71 4.94 6.52
CA GLY A 63 -12.15 4.93 6.77
C GLY A 63 -12.86 6.26 6.45
N GLU A 64 -12.17 7.17 5.77
CA GLU A 64 -12.64 8.52 5.41
C GLU A 64 -13.24 8.62 4.01
N ALA A 65 -13.27 7.51 3.28
CA ALA A 65 -13.94 7.39 1.99
C ALA A 65 -14.76 6.10 1.95
N SER A 66 -15.82 6.11 1.16
CA SER A 66 -16.69 4.96 0.92
C SER A 66 -16.10 4.02 -0.14
N ARG A 67 -16.57 2.77 -0.15
CA ARG A 67 -16.22 1.80 -1.21
C ARG A 67 -16.64 2.30 -2.59
N LYS A 68 -17.74 3.06 -2.68
CA LYS A 68 -18.23 3.62 -3.95
C LYS A 68 -17.24 4.65 -4.50
N GLU A 69 -16.79 5.58 -3.66
CA GLU A 69 -15.78 6.58 -4.06
C GLU A 69 -14.49 5.91 -4.55
N LEU A 70 -14.02 4.88 -3.84
CA LEU A 70 -12.83 4.12 -4.24
C LEU A 70 -13.01 3.47 -5.63
N LEU A 71 -14.14 2.79 -5.86
CA LEU A 71 -14.41 2.14 -7.14
C LEU A 71 -14.51 3.14 -8.29
N THR A 72 -15.19 4.27 -8.08
CA THR A 72 -15.31 5.33 -9.09
C THR A 72 -13.94 5.94 -9.42
N ALA A 73 -13.10 6.21 -8.42
CA ALA A 73 -11.77 6.76 -8.66
C ALA A 73 -10.88 5.75 -9.40
N ALA A 74 -10.96 4.45 -9.05
CA ALA A 74 -10.23 3.39 -9.74
C ALA A 74 -10.64 3.26 -11.22
N GLU A 75 -11.93 3.36 -11.52
CA GLU A 75 -12.45 3.33 -12.89
C GLU A 75 -11.92 4.51 -13.73
N GLN A 76 -11.91 5.72 -13.16
CA GLN A 76 -11.37 6.90 -13.85
C GLN A 76 -9.87 6.79 -14.13
N ALA A 77 -9.10 6.26 -13.18
CA ALA A 77 -7.69 5.96 -13.39
C ALA A 77 -7.49 4.89 -14.48
N TYR A 78 -8.37 3.89 -14.56
CA TYR A 78 -8.31 2.88 -15.62
C TYR A 78 -8.55 3.46 -17.01
N VAL A 79 -9.50 4.38 -17.15
CA VAL A 79 -9.70 5.10 -18.41
C VAL A 79 -8.45 5.90 -18.80
N ALA A 80 -7.80 6.57 -17.85
CA ALA A 80 -6.55 7.29 -18.09
C ALA A 80 -5.43 6.38 -18.62
N VAL A 81 -5.24 5.19 -18.01
CA VAL A 81 -4.26 4.18 -18.46
C VAL A 81 -4.52 3.78 -19.91
N ARG A 82 -5.77 3.43 -20.23
CA ARG A 82 -6.15 2.94 -21.55
C ARG A 82 -5.96 4.00 -22.64
N LEU A 83 -6.08 5.28 -22.29
CA LEU A 83 -5.80 6.38 -23.21
C LEU A 83 -4.29 6.56 -23.40
N ALA A 84 -3.50 6.57 -22.33
CA ALA A 84 -2.04 6.67 -22.40
C ALA A 84 -1.41 5.53 -23.21
N GLU A 85 -1.94 4.30 -23.07
CA GLU A 85 -1.51 3.12 -23.85
C GLU A 85 -1.67 3.30 -25.36
N LYS A 86 -2.76 3.92 -25.81
CA LYS A 86 -2.99 4.16 -27.23
C LYS A 86 -2.04 5.20 -27.82
N VAL A 87 -1.49 6.08 -26.99
CA VAL A 87 -0.61 7.17 -27.39
C VAL A 87 0.88 6.79 -27.26
N GLY A 88 1.18 5.61 -26.69
CA GLY A 88 2.55 5.10 -26.56
C GLY A 88 3.39 5.79 -25.48
N ASP A 89 2.75 6.38 -24.47
CA ASP A 89 3.42 7.15 -23.44
C ASP A 89 4.15 6.27 -22.40
N ALA A 90 5.44 6.48 -22.16
CA ALA A 90 6.21 5.76 -21.14
C ALA A 90 5.64 5.89 -19.71
N ASN A 91 4.81 6.91 -19.44
CA ASN A 91 4.13 7.14 -18.16
C ASN A 91 3.06 6.09 -17.80
N ILE A 92 2.70 5.20 -18.74
CA ILE A 92 1.76 4.08 -18.55
C ILE A 92 2.05 3.25 -17.28
N ARG A 93 3.32 3.15 -16.85
CA ARG A 93 3.72 2.27 -15.74
C ARG A 93 3.19 2.72 -14.37
N ALA A 94 3.15 4.02 -14.08
CA ALA A 94 2.65 4.54 -12.82
C ALA A 94 1.11 4.49 -12.73
N ALA A 95 0.45 4.73 -13.86
CA ALA A 95 -0.99 4.57 -13.98
C ALA A 95 -1.42 3.08 -13.88
N LYS A 96 -0.59 2.14 -14.37
CA LYS A 96 -0.72 0.69 -14.11
C LYS A 96 -0.61 0.33 -12.63
N MET A 97 0.24 1.01 -11.85
CA MET A 97 0.28 0.83 -10.39
C MET A 97 -1.04 1.28 -9.74
N ALA A 98 -1.52 2.49 -10.06
CA ALA A 98 -2.75 3.02 -9.49
C ALA A 98 -3.98 2.11 -9.77
N THR A 99 -4.06 1.53 -10.96
CA THR A 99 -5.14 0.60 -11.36
C THR A 99 -5.01 -0.79 -10.75
N ALA A 100 -3.81 -1.36 -10.70
CA ALA A 100 -3.54 -2.62 -10.01
C ALA A 100 -3.80 -2.52 -8.50
N TYR A 101 -3.67 -1.34 -7.90
CA TYR A 101 -3.77 -1.15 -6.45
C TYR A 101 -5.10 -0.56 -5.95
N ALA A 102 -5.77 0.30 -6.72
CA ALA A 102 -7.08 0.88 -6.33
C ALA A 102 -8.27 -0.05 -6.62
N GLY A 103 -8.17 -0.94 -7.63
CA GLY A 103 -9.27 -1.84 -8.04
C GLY A 103 -9.19 -3.27 -7.49
N VAL A 104 -8.00 -3.88 -7.45
CA VAL A 104 -7.83 -5.34 -7.28
C VAL A 104 -8.12 -5.84 -5.86
N TRP A 105 -8.00 -5.00 -4.84
CA TRP A 105 -8.20 -5.44 -3.44
C TRP A 105 -9.64 -5.32 -2.94
N THR A 106 -10.59 -4.86 -3.78
CA THR A 106 -11.99 -4.67 -3.39
C THR A 106 -12.97 -5.70 -3.95
N MET A 107 -12.53 -6.63 -4.81
CA MET A 107 -13.35 -7.78 -5.22
C MET A 107 -13.03 -9.00 -4.37
N ARG A 108 -13.87 -9.21 -3.35
CA ARG A 108 -14.06 -10.45 -2.61
C ARG A 108 -13.95 -11.69 -3.54
N TRP A 109 -12.80 -12.37 -3.55
CA TRP A 109 -12.41 -13.58 -4.31
C TRP A 109 -11.48 -13.36 -5.52
N LEU A 110 -10.19 -13.69 -5.36
CA LEU A 110 -9.47 -14.53 -6.32
C LEU A 110 -8.66 -15.57 -5.51
N PRO A 111 -9.09 -16.85 -5.47
CA PRO A 111 -8.37 -17.89 -4.73
C PRO A 111 -7.10 -18.38 -5.44
N TYR A 112 -6.63 -17.74 -6.51
CA TYR A 112 -5.41 -18.14 -7.22
C TYR A 112 -4.72 -16.90 -7.80
N ARG A 113 -3.39 -16.83 -7.65
CA ARG A 113 -2.44 -15.92 -8.31
C ARG A 113 -2.40 -14.46 -7.85
N LEU A 114 -1.73 -14.26 -6.71
CA LEU A 114 -0.81 -13.12 -6.51
C LEU A 114 0.61 -13.43 -7.04
N LEU A 115 0.73 -14.39 -7.97
CA LEU A 115 1.97 -14.77 -8.67
C LEU A 115 1.92 -14.46 -10.16
N GLU A 116 0.77 -14.05 -10.69
CA GLU A 116 0.76 -13.43 -12.01
C GLU A 116 0.76 -11.91 -11.81
N PRO A 117 1.82 -11.22 -12.22
CA PRO A 117 1.78 -9.76 -12.41
C PRO A 117 0.51 -9.36 -13.16
N PRO A 118 0.05 -8.10 -13.00
CA PRO A 118 -1.03 -7.56 -13.82
C PRO A 118 -0.73 -7.57 -15.35
N VAL A 119 0.49 -7.96 -15.75
CA VAL A 119 0.93 -8.23 -17.12
C VAL A 119 1.67 -9.58 -17.14
N PRO A 120 1.16 -10.65 -17.79
CA PRO A 120 1.79 -11.99 -17.78
C PRO A 120 3.31 -11.95 -18.04
N GLY A 121 4.10 -12.64 -17.20
CA GLY A 121 5.56 -12.78 -17.37
C GLY A 121 6.45 -11.68 -16.77
N LYS A 122 5.89 -10.79 -15.95
CA LYS A 122 6.56 -9.74 -15.16
C LYS A 122 6.60 -10.03 -13.64
N THR A 123 7.54 -9.48 -12.88
CA THR A 123 7.55 -9.49 -11.40
C THR A 123 7.49 -8.05 -10.86
N LEU A 124 7.44 -7.84 -9.52
CA LEU A 124 7.62 -6.49 -8.96
C LEU A 124 9.02 -5.94 -9.27
N SER A 125 10.01 -6.81 -9.45
CA SER A 125 11.37 -6.43 -9.89
C SER A 125 11.45 -6.01 -11.38
N ASP A 126 10.50 -6.42 -12.23
CA ASP A 126 10.37 -5.92 -13.61
C ASP A 126 9.68 -4.54 -13.70
N TRP A 127 9.08 -4.08 -12.61
CA TRP A 127 8.35 -2.81 -12.55
C TRP A 127 9.33 -1.63 -12.40
N PRO A 128 8.93 -0.39 -12.74
CA PRO A 128 9.84 0.78 -12.74
C PRO A 128 10.31 1.20 -11.32
N PHE A 129 10.08 0.36 -10.31
CA PHE A 129 10.71 0.44 -9.01
C PHE A 129 12.17 -0.01 -9.01
N ALA A 130 12.77 -0.29 -10.18
CA ALA A 130 14.21 -0.50 -10.30
C ALA A 130 14.97 0.74 -9.74
N GLY A 131 15.30 0.70 -8.45
CA GLY A 131 15.88 1.80 -7.67
C GLY A 131 15.05 2.27 -6.45
N VAL A 132 13.80 1.85 -6.29
CA VAL A 132 12.97 2.13 -5.11
C VAL A 132 12.97 0.90 -4.20
N CYS A 133 13.57 1.03 -3.01
CA CYS A 133 13.59 -0.06 -2.03
C CYS A 133 12.18 -0.28 -1.43
N LEU A 134 11.37 -1.12 -2.08
CA LEU A 134 10.07 -1.54 -1.55
C LEU A 134 10.21 -2.38 -0.27
N CYS A 135 11.36 -3.02 -0.07
CA CYS A 135 11.68 -3.73 1.17
C CYS A 135 11.63 -2.79 2.38
N ASP A 136 12.09 -1.55 2.25
CA ASP A 136 12.02 -0.58 3.35
C ASP A 136 10.59 -0.18 3.66
N LEU A 137 9.72 0.01 2.65
CA LEU A 137 8.30 0.24 2.88
C LEU A 137 7.61 -0.94 3.59
N LEU A 138 7.98 -2.18 3.23
CA LEU A 138 7.49 -3.36 3.93
C LEU A 138 7.99 -3.40 5.37
N ARG A 139 9.25 -3.03 5.62
CA ARG A 139 9.79 -2.91 6.98
C ARG A 139 9.13 -1.76 7.74
N ASP A 140 8.78 -0.65 7.13
CA ASP A 140 8.10 0.46 7.80
C ASP A 140 6.68 0.08 8.23
N ILE A 141 5.93 -0.60 7.36
CA ILE A 141 4.52 -0.95 7.61
C ILE A 141 4.38 -2.16 8.56
N PHE A 142 5.30 -3.11 8.47
CA PHE A 142 5.24 -4.34 9.25
C PHE A 142 6.22 -4.35 10.42
N GLY A 143 7.32 -3.61 10.36
CA GLY A 143 8.38 -3.67 11.34
C GLY A 143 8.85 -5.11 11.57
N LEU A 144 9.10 -5.43 12.84
CA LEU A 144 9.32 -6.79 13.31
C LEU A 144 8.03 -7.49 13.77
N LEU A 145 6.86 -6.88 13.55
CA LEU A 145 5.55 -7.43 13.93
C LEU A 145 5.19 -8.76 13.25
N PRO A 146 5.78 -9.18 12.10
CA PRO A 146 5.57 -10.54 11.62
C PRO A 146 6.10 -11.60 12.58
N PHE A 147 7.12 -11.27 13.38
CA PHE A 147 7.84 -12.19 14.28
C PHE A 147 7.57 -11.93 15.76
N ARG A 148 6.98 -10.79 16.10
CA ARG A 148 6.73 -10.37 17.48
C ARG A 148 5.25 -10.09 17.72
N SER A 149 4.74 -10.50 18.88
CA SER A 149 3.40 -10.13 19.33
C SER A 149 3.30 -8.63 19.55
N ARG A 150 2.15 -8.04 19.22
CA ARG A 150 1.92 -6.61 19.44
C ARG A 150 1.97 -6.34 20.95
N PRO A 151 2.78 -5.39 21.42
CA PRO A 151 2.81 -5.06 22.85
C PRO A 151 1.43 -4.56 23.28
N THR A 152 0.90 -5.13 24.37
CA THR A 152 -0.39 -4.74 24.91
C THR A 152 -0.22 -3.47 25.73
N ILE A 153 -0.81 -2.36 25.27
CA ILE A 153 -0.90 -1.13 26.07
C ILE A 153 -2.01 -1.35 27.11
N SER A 154 -1.64 -1.29 28.41
CA SER A 154 -2.58 -1.51 29.50
C SER A 154 -3.70 -0.45 29.51
N PRO A 155 -4.89 -0.78 30.02
CA PRO A 155 -5.98 0.19 30.18
C PRO A 155 -5.58 1.40 31.03
N SER A 156 -4.74 1.20 32.05
CA SER A 156 -4.24 2.26 32.92
C SER A 156 -3.42 3.30 32.17
N VAL A 157 -2.57 2.90 31.22
CA VAL A 157 -1.81 3.82 30.36
C VAL A 157 -2.74 4.56 29.40
N ARG A 158 -3.78 3.90 28.89
CA ARG A 158 -4.76 4.54 27.99
C ARG A 158 -5.62 5.59 28.70
N ALA A 159 -5.96 5.38 29.96
CA ALA A 159 -6.76 6.31 30.76
C ALA A 159 -5.92 7.38 31.47
N TRP A 160 -4.60 7.23 31.48
CA TRP A 160 -3.70 8.12 32.19
C TRP A 160 -3.85 9.57 31.70
N ASN A 161 -3.93 10.49 32.67
CA ASN A 161 -4.08 11.93 32.45
C ASN A 161 -5.15 12.26 31.41
N ASP A 162 -6.36 11.74 31.61
CA ASP A 162 -7.52 11.94 30.72
C ASP A 162 -7.23 11.52 29.26
N GLY A 163 -6.52 10.40 29.11
CA GLY A 163 -6.17 9.84 27.80
C GLY A 163 -5.16 10.67 27.01
N THR A 164 -4.30 11.44 27.68
CA THR A 164 -3.28 12.27 27.02
C THR A 164 -2.43 11.51 26.00
N VAL A 165 -2.04 10.28 26.29
CA VAL A 165 -1.30 9.44 25.34
C VAL A 165 -2.09 9.19 24.05
N ILE A 166 -3.40 8.95 24.16
CA ILE A 166 -4.27 8.76 23.00
C ILE A 166 -4.45 10.08 22.24
N ARG A 167 -4.68 11.19 22.94
CA ARG A 167 -4.83 12.52 22.32
C ARG A 167 -3.57 12.94 21.57
N LEU A 168 -2.38 12.75 22.15
CA LEU A 168 -1.11 13.03 21.47
C LEU A 168 -0.92 12.16 20.23
N ALA A 169 -1.22 10.86 20.32
CA ALA A 169 -1.15 9.97 19.16
C ALA A 169 -2.14 10.38 18.06
N GLN A 170 -3.35 10.82 18.43
CA GLN A 170 -4.35 11.33 17.48
C GLN A 170 -3.91 12.64 16.84
N ALA A 171 -3.41 13.60 17.62
CA ALA A 171 -2.91 14.88 17.12
C ALA A 171 -1.75 14.67 16.14
N ALA A 172 -0.74 13.88 16.52
CA ALA A 172 0.38 13.54 15.63
C ALA A 172 -0.09 12.85 14.33
N TYR A 173 -1.14 12.02 14.40
CA TYR A 173 -1.70 11.37 13.21
C TYR A 173 -2.46 12.34 12.31
N GLN A 174 -3.29 13.21 12.90
CA GLN A 174 -4.16 14.14 12.18
C GLN A 174 -3.38 15.30 11.55
N GLU A 175 -2.47 15.88 12.31
CA GLU A 175 -1.71 17.06 11.89
C GLU A 175 -0.53 16.65 11.00
N ARG A 176 -0.12 15.37 11.04
CA ARG A 176 1.08 14.82 10.36
C ARG A 176 2.37 15.59 10.69
N GLU A 177 2.34 16.43 11.72
CA GLU A 177 3.51 17.06 12.31
C GLU A 177 4.15 16.06 13.27
N LEU A 178 5.21 15.43 12.80
CA LEU A 178 6.16 14.77 13.68
C LEU A 178 7.25 15.79 14.03
N PRO A 179 7.77 15.80 15.28
CA PRO A 179 8.94 16.59 15.61
C PRO A 179 10.16 16.22 14.75
#